data_AF-A0A524LB82-F1
#
_entry.id   AF-A0A524LB82-F1
#
_cell.length_a   1.000
_cell.length_b   1.000
_cell.length_c   1.000
_cell.angle_alpha   90.00
_cell.angle_beta   90.00
_cell.angle_gamma   90.00
#
_symmetry.space_group_name_H-M   'P 1'
#
loop_
_entity.id
_entity.type
_entity.pdbx_description
1 polymer ?
#
loop_
_entity_poly.entity_id
_entity_poly.type
_entity_poly.pdbx_seq_one_letter_code
_entity_poly.pdbx_strand_id
1 'polypeptide(L)' 'MAHEGLVIFLVLLGGLLLLGYYLGPNKEVRLVKRTEGKIMLVPSAIILFVLSIIIFSGVIG' A
#
# COMPACT_ATOMS: atom_id res chain seq x y z
N MET A 1 7.82 15.84 -14.31
CA MET A 1 6.80 16.47 -13.46
C MET A 1 5.63 15.54 -13.12
N ALA A 2 4.83 15.06 -14.09
CA ALA A 2 3.69 14.18 -13.78
C ALA A 2 4.10 12.81 -13.19
N HIS A 3 5.19 12.22 -13.67
CA HIS A 3 5.70 10.93 -13.17
C HIS A 3 6.23 11.00 -11.74
N GLU A 4 6.95 12.06 -11.35
CA GLU A 4 7.44 12.22 -9.98
C GLU A 4 6.27 12.36 -8.99
N GLY A 5 5.23 13.10 -9.36
CA GLY A 5 4.01 13.21 -8.56
C GLY A 5 3.29 11.87 -8.39
N LEU A 6 3.26 11.04 -9.44
CA LEU A 6 2.64 9.72 -9.39
C LEU A 6 3.43 8.75 -8.49
N VAL A 7 4.76 8.79 -8.52
CA VAL A 7 5.62 8.00 -7.61
C VAL A 7 5.35 8.40 -6.16
N ILE A 8 5.36 9.69 -5.84
CA ILE A 8 5.08 10.19 -4.48
C ILE A 8 3.67 9.75 -4.02
N PHE A 9 2.68 9.85 -4.90
CA PHE A 9 1.32 9.41 -4.61
C PHE A 9 1.24 7.92 -4.28
N LEU A 10 1.91 7.05 -5.05
CA LEU A 10 1.92 5.61 -4.81
C LEU A 10 2.58 5.24 -3.48
N VAL A 11 3.70 5.90 -3.13
CA VAL A 11 4.38 5.72 -1.84
C VAL A 11 3.47 6.13 -0.68
N LEU A 12 2.82 7.29 -0.77
CA LEU A 12 1.88 7.77 0.25
C LEU A 12 0.68 6.83 0.41
N LEU A 13 0.12 6.35 -0.70
CA LEU A 13 -1.00 5.42 -0.68
C LEU A 13 -0.60 4.08 -0.07
N GLY A 14 0.58 3.54 -0.42
CA GLY A 14 1.14 2.34 0.20
C GLY A 14 1.35 2.49 1.70
N GLY A 15 1.86 3.65 2.14
CA GLY A 15 2.00 3.99 3.56
C GLY A 15 0.65 4.05 4.29
N LEU A 16 -0.38 4.66 3.68
CA LEU A 16 -1.73 4.72 4.24
C LEU A 16 -2.34 3.32 4.43
N LEU A 17 -2.12 2.39 3.49
CA LEU A 17 -2.60 1.01 3.62
C LEU A 17 -1.93 0.28 4.79
N LEU A 18 -0.63 0.47 5.00
CA LEU A 18 0.07 -0.08 6.16
C LEU A 18 -0.46 0.52 7.46
N LEU A 19 -0.73 1.83 7.48
CA LEU A 19 -1.31 2.51 8.63
C LEU A 19 -2.73 1.98 8.94
N GLY A 20 -3.55 1.74 7.90
CA GLY A 20 -4.83 1.05 8.01
C GLY A 20 -4.71 -0.38 8.57
N TYR A 21 -3.64 -1.10 8.19
CA TYR A 21 -3.35 -2.43 8.74
C TYR A 21 -3.01 -2.41 10.24
N TYR A 22 -2.28 -1.39 10.70
CA TYR A 22 -1.99 -1.24 12.13
C TYR A 22 -3.20 -0.82 12.96
N LEU A 23 -4.08 0.02 12.40
CA LEU A 23 -5.19 0.63 13.16
C LEU A 23 -6.52 -0.15 13.11
N GLY A 24 -6.74 -0.97 12.08
CA GLY A 24 -8.05 -1.55 11.76
C GLY A 24 -8.21 -3.02 12.15
N PRO A 25 -7.59 -3.97 11.42
CA PRO A 25 -7.93 -5.41 11.48
C PRO A 25 -7.94 -6.03 12.89
N ASN A 26 -7.05 -5.58 13.78
CA ASN A 26 -6.97 -6.13 15.13
C ASN A 26 -8.12 -5.69 16.06
N LYS A 27 -8.94 -4.70 15.66
CA LYS A 27 -10.13 -4.26 16.39
C LYS A 27 -11.40 -5.03 16.01
N GLU A 28 -11.35 -5.84 14.95
CA GLU A 28 -12.48 -6.67 14.52
C GLU A 28 -12.73 -7.83 15.48
N VAL A 29 -13.99 -8.03 15.86
CA VAL A 29 -14.43 -9.13 16.75
C VAL A 29 -14.47 -10.46 15.99
N ARG A 30 -14.79 -10.42 14.69
CA ARG A 30 -14.88 -11.62 13.84
C ARG A 30 -13.51 -11.95 13.24
N LEU A 31 -13.00 -13.15 13.54
CA LEU A 31 -11.72 -13.65 13.03
C LEU A 31 -11.64 -13.65 11.50
N VAL A 32 -12.72 -14.02 10.82
CA VAL A 32 -12.76 -14.05 9.35
C VAL A 32 -12.53 -12.65 8.76
N LYS A 33 -13.20 -11.62 9.30
CA LYS A 33 -13.06 -10.22 8.83
C LYS A 33 -11.69 -9.63 9.16
N ARG A 34 -11.14 -9.98 10.32
CA ARG A 34 -9.76 -9.65 10.68
C ARG A 34 -8.78 -10.22 9.65
N THR A 35 -8.91 -11.50 9.32
CA THR A 35 -8.02 -12.18 8.38
C THR A 35 -8.18 -11.63 6.96
N GLU A 36 -9.41 -11.43 6.48
CA GLU A 36 -9.69 -10.76 5.20
C GLU A 36 -9.01 -9.38 5.13
N GLY A 37 -9.19 -8.54 6.15
CA GLY A 37 -8.58 -7.21 6.19
C GLY A 37 -7.04 -7.24 6.15
N LYS A 38 -6.41 -8.20 6.85
CA LYS A 38 -4.95 -8.36 6.81
C LYS A 38 -4.44 -8.81 5.43
N ILE A 39 -5.14 -9.77 4.83
CA ILE A 39 -4.78 -10.36 3.52
C ILE A 39 -5.05 -9.37 2.38
N MET A 40 -5.94 -8.40 2.56
CA MET A 40 -6.14 -7.34 1.55
C MET A 40 -5.11 -6.21 1.70
N LEU A 41 -4.89 -5.70 2.91
CA LEU A 41 -4.11 -4.47 3.10
C LEU A 41 -2.61 -4.63 2.84
N VAL A 42 -2.00 -5.72 3.33
CA VAL A 42 -0.54 -5.91 3.21
C VAL A 42 -0.12 -6.18 1.75
N PRO A 43 -0.74 -7.13 1.02
CA PRO A 43 -0.36 -7.36 -0.37
C PRO A 43 -0.62 -6.15 -1.27
N SER A 44 -1.72 -5.41 -1.06
CA SER A 44 -1.98 -4.19 -1.81
C SER A 44 -0.91 -3.12 -1.57
N ALA A 45 -0.47 -2.92 -0.32
CA ALA A 45 0.62 -1.99 -0.02
C ALA A 45 1.93 -2.40 -0.72
N ILE A 46 2.28 -3.69 -0.68
CA ILE A 46 3.47 -4.23 -1.36
C ILE A 46 3.43 -3.94 -2.86
N ILE A 47 2.30 -4.21 -3.52
CA ILE A 47 2.13 -3.96 -4.96
C ILE A 47 2.35 -2.48 -5.30
N LEU A 48 1.82 -1.56 -4.48
CA LEU A 48 2.01 -0.12 -4.70
C LEU A 48 3.47 0.30 -4.57
N PHE A 49 4.22 -0.27 -3.61
CA PHE A 49 5.65 0.01 -3.49
C PHE A 49 6.46 -0.55 -4.68
N VAL A 50 6.14 -1.77 -5.12
CA VAL A 50 6.79 -2.38 -6.30
C VAL A 50 6.52 -1.53 -7.55
N LEU A 51 5.27 -1.13 -7.78
CA LEU A 51 4.91 -0.24 -8.90
C LEU A 51 5.62 1.12 -8.80
N SER A 52 5.70 1.69 -7.61
CA SER A 52 6.43 2.94 -7.38
C SER A 52 7.91 2.81 -7.76
N ILE A 53 8.56 1.70 -7.42
CA ILE A 53 9.97 1.45 -7.77
C ILE A 53 10.12 1.29 -9.28
N ILE A 54 9.25 0.53 -9.94
CA ILE A 54 9.28 0.32 -11.40
C ILE A 54 9.12 1.66 -12.13
N ILE A 55 8.13 2.46 -11.73
CA ILE A 55 7.85 3.75 -12.37
C ILE A 55 9.00 4.73 -12.13
N PHE A 56 9.56 4.77 -10.92
CA PHE A 56 10.72 5.60 -10.61
C PHE A 56 11.96 5.17 -11.39
N SER A 57 12.22 3.86 -11.52
CA SER A 57 13.32 3.33 -12.33
C SER A 57 13.18 3.69 -13.81
N GLY A 58 11.96 3.70 -14.35
CA GLY A 58 11.68 4.14 -15.72
C GLY A 58 11.82 5.65 -15.94
N VAL A 59 11.95 6.44 -14.87
CA VAL A 59 12.23 7.88 -14.94
C VAL A 59 13.73 8.18 -14.94
N ILE A 60 14.55 7.31 -14.33
CA ILE A 60 16.01 7.46 -14.27
C ILE A 60 16.70 6.85 -15.51
N GLY A 61 16.06 5.87 -16.16
CA GLY A 61 16.59 5.16 -17.34
C GLY A 61 16.55 5.93 -18.64
#